data_AF-A0AAW2SF57-F1
#
_entry.id   AF-A0AAW2SF57-F1
#
_cell.length_a   1.000
_cell.length_b   1.000
_cell.length_c   1.000
_cell.angle_alpha   90.00
_cell.angle_beta   90.00
_cell.angle_gamma   90.00
#
_symmetry.space_group_name_H-M   'P 1'
#
loop_
_entity.id
_entity.type
_entity.pdbx_description
1 polymer ?
#
loop_
_entity_poly.entity_id
_entity_poly.type
_entity_poly.pdbx_seq_one_letter_code
_entity_poly.pdbx_strand_id
1 'polypeptide(L)'
;MSWTSRSRRPCRKLPRPRNVSSSKSGLRTTARSRSIILASMTNDIQKQYDRLDDVLSIMLRMKEVYAVLDKHIRYGATKVFFGTKMVEGSSVHNHEIKMLSLVEKLEDLKAGLDNDTYIDVIL
;
A
#
# COMPACT_ATOMS: atom_id res chain seq x y z
N MET A 1 -52.60 10.85 -61.57
CA MET A 1 -52.41 11.45 -60.23
C MET A 1 -51.66 10.46 -59.36
N SER A 2 -50.36 10.68 -59.17
CA SER A 2 -49.43 9.78 -58.46
C SER A 2 -49.46 10.02 -56.95
N TRP A 3 -49.78 9.00 -56.16
CA TRP A 3 -49.63 9.03 -54.71
C TRP A 3 -48.22 8.55 -54.33
N THR A 4 -47.39 9.43 -53.78
CA THR A 4 -46.08 9.06 -53.21
C THR A 4 -46.22 8.75 -51.72
N SER A 5 -45.99 7.49 -51.36
CA SER A 5 -45.86 6.99 -49.99
C SER A 5 -44.76 7.72 -49.23
N ARG A 6 -45.11 8.50 -48.21
CA ARG A 6 -44.15 9.06 -47.25
C ARG A 6 -44.04 8.13 -46.04
N SER A 7 -43.02 7.28 -46.05
CA SER A 7 -42.67 6.40 -44.94
C SER A 7 -42.32 7.22 -43.70
N ARG A 8 -43.07 6.99 -42.60
CA ARG A 8 -42.72 7.54 -41.28
C ARG A 8 -41.48 6.80 -40.79
N ARG A 9 -40.33 7.48 -40.75
CA ARG A 9 -39.13 6.94 -40.10
C ARG A 9 -39.39 6.81 -38.59
N PRO A 10 -39.04 5.69 -37.93
CA PRO A 10 -39.13 5.59 -36.48
C PRO A 10 -38.16 6.58 -35.82
N CYS A 11 -38.66 7.40 -34.89
CA CYS A 11 -37.81 8.20 -34.03
C CYS A 11 -36.82 7.28 -33.30
N ARG A 12 -35.53 7.36 -33.62
CA ARG A 12 -34.48 6.76 -32.79
C ARG A 12 -34.54 7.44 -31.43
N LYS A 13 -34.89 6.69 -30.38
CA LYS A 13 -34.81 7.17 -29.00
C LYS A 13 -33.36 7.57 -28.73
N LEU A 14 -33.12 8.85 -28.41
CA LEU A 14 -31.84 9.31 -27.89
C LEU A 14 -31.52 8.53 -26.59
N PRO A 15 -30.26 8.14 -26.35
CA PRO A 15 -29.89 7.51 -25.09
C PRO A 15 -30.21 8.46 -23.92
N ARG A 16 -30.82 7.91 -22.86
CA ARG A 16 -31.17 8.67 -21.64
C ARG A 16 -29.90 9.35 -21.08
N PRO A 17 -29.99 10.61 -20.61
CA PRO A 17 -28.86 11.25 -19.94
C PRO A 17 -28.46 10.41 -18.72
N ARG A 18 -27.20 10.00 -18.67
CA ARG A 18 -26.63 9.25 -17.55
C ARG A 18 -26.78 10.11 -16.29
N ASN A 19 -27.32 9.52 -15.22
CA ASN A 19 -27.80 10.22 -14.03
C ASN A 19 -26.66 11.03 -13.35
N VAL A 20 -26.58 12.34 -13.62
CA VAL A 20 -25.51 13.23 -13.14
C VAL A 20 -25.49 13.37 -11.61
N SER A 21 -26.63 13.12 -10.95
CA SER A 21 -26.79 13.18 -9.49
C SER A 21 -26.02 12.07 -8.77
N SER A 22 -26.07 10.83 -9.27
CA SER A 22 -25.32 9.70 -8.70
C SER A 22 -23.80 9.87 -8.86
N SER A 23 -23.34 10.48 -9.96
CA SER A 23 -21.92 10.77 -10.15
C SER A 23 -21.43 11.91 -9.25
N LYS A 24 -22.25 12.94 -9.02
CA LYS A 24 -21.92 14.05 -8.10
C LYS A 24 -21.88 13.62 -6.63
N SER A 25 -22.80 12.75 -6.18
CA SER A 25 -22.76 12.24 -4.81
C SER A 25 -21.54 11.36 -4.56
N GLY A 26 -21.15 10.52 -5.54
CA GLY A 26 -19.93 9.70 -5.48
C GLY A 26 -18.66 10.55 -5.34
N LEU A 27 -18.49 11.58 -6.17
CA LEU A 27 -17.33 12.48 -6.13
C LEU A 27 -17.23 13.27 -4.80
N ARG A 28 -18.36 13.61 -4.18
CA ARG A 28 -18.37 14.27 -2.86
C ARG A 28 -17.91 13.33 -1.74
N THR A 29 -18.24 12.05 -1.83
CA THR A 29 -17.83 11.06 -0.83
C THR A 29 -16.33 10.77 -0.93
N THR A 30 -15.78 10.64 -2.15
CA THR A 30 -14.33 10.42 -2.34
C THR A 30 -13.50 11.61 -1.86
N ALA A 31 -13.95 12.84 -2.15
CA ALA A 31 -13.29 14.06 -1.67
C ALA A 31 -13.28 14.16 -0.13
N ARG A 32 -14.38 13.77 0.54
CA ARG A 32 -14.44 13.72 2.01
C ARG A 32 -13.47 12.69 2.58
N SER A 33 -13.45 11.48 2.04
CA SER A 33 -12.53 10.43 2.49
C SER A 33 -11.06 10.86 2.33
N ARG A 34 -10.71 11.49 1.20
CA ARG A 34 -9.37 12.05 0.97
C ARG A 34 -9.00 13.08 2.04
N SER A 35 -9.90 14.03 2.32
CA SER A 35 -9.66 15.06 3.33
C SER A 35 -9.44 14.48 4.72
N ILE A 36 -10.19 13.44 5.10
CA ILE A 36 -10.03 12.78 6.41
C ILE A 36 -8.68 12.06 6.50
N ILE A 37 -8.30 11.35 5.44
CA ILE A 37 -7.01 10.63 5.39
C ILE A 37 -5.85 11.62 5.48
N LEU A 38 -5.86 12.69 4.68
CA LEU A 38 -4.81 13.71 4.70
C LEU A 38 -4.77 14.42 6.07
N ALA A 39 -5.92 14.84 6.62
CA ALA A 39 -5.96 15.49 7.93
C ALA A 39 -5.45 14.61 9.08
N SER A 40 -5.47 13.28 8.93
CA SER A 40 -4.94 12.33 9.91
C SER A 40 -3.41 12.18 9.84
N MET A 41 -2.75 12.75 8.85
CA MET A 41 -1.30 12.68 8.66
C MET A 41 -0.58 13.91 9.25
N THR A 42 0.73 13.83 9.45
CA THR A 42 1.57 15.00 9.77
C THR A 42 1.78 15.87 8.53
N ASN A 43 2.12 17.15 8.72
CA ASN A 43 2.22 18.14 7.63
C ASN A 43 3.17 17.70 6.49
N ASP A 44 4.31 17.09 6.85
CA ASP A 44 5.30 16.63 5.87
C ASP A 44 4.75 15.51 4.97
N ILE A 45 4.01 14.56 5.56
CA ILE A 45 3.36 13.47 4.82
C ILE A 45 2.22 14.06 3.99
N GLN A 46 1.38 14.94 4.55
CA GLN A 46 0.32 15.60 3.79
C GLN A 46 0.82 16.25 2.50
N LYS A 47 1.93 17.00 2.58
CA LYS A 47 2.54 17.68 1.43
C LYS A 47 3.01 16.71 0.34
N GLN A 48 3.44 15.50 0.69
CA GLN A 48 3.81 14.48 -0.30
C GLN A 48 2.58 13.89 -1.02
N TYR A 49 1.44 13.80 -0.36
CA TYR A 49 0.22 13.18 -0.89
C TYR A 49 -0.79 14.20 -1.45
N ASP A 50 -0.55 15.51 -1.28
CA ASP A 50 -1.42 16.59 -1.77
C ASP A 50 -1.59 16.59 -3.30
N ARG A 51 -0.61 16.05 -4.03
CA ARG A 51 -0.66 15.91 -5.50
C ARG A 51 -1.47 14.70 -6.00
N LEU A 52 -1.92 13.83 -5.11
CA LEU A 52 -2.67 12.63 -5.48
C LEU A 52 -4.17 12.90 -5.39
N ASP A 53 -4.84 12.91 -6.55
CA ASP A 53 -6.25 13.26 -6.62
C ASP A 53 -7.21 12.18 -6.13
N ASP A 54 -6.77 10.92 -6.14
CA ASP A 54 -7.59 9.77 -5.80
C ASP A 54 -7.18 9.10 -4.47
N VAL A 55 -8.18 8.70 -3.69
CA VAL A 55 -8.02 8.01 -2.40
C VAL A 55 -7.28 6.68 -2.58
N LEU A 56 -7.55 5.96 -3.67
CA LEU A 56 -6.88 4.69 -3.94
C LEU A 56 -5.39 4.88 -4.18
N SER A 57 -4.98 5.96 -4.85
CA SER A 57 -3.57 6.26 -5.07
C SER A 57 -2.84 6.58 -3.77
N ILE A 58 -3.50 7.29 -2.84
CA ILE A 58 -2.96 7.56 -1.50
C ILE A 58 -2.77 6.24 -0.74
N MET A 59 -3.82 5.40 -0.69
CA MET A 59 -3.75 4.10 -0.03
C MET A 59 -2.70 3.16 -0.62
N LEU A 60 -2.57 3.13 -1.95
CA LEU A 60 -1.58 2.30 -2.64
C LEU A 60 -0.16 2.73 -2.27
N ARG A 61 0.15 4.03 -2.33
CA ARG A 61 1.47 4.53 -1.93
C ARG A 61 1.77 4.28 -0.48
N MET A 62 0.79 4.40 0.42
CA MET A 62 0.98 4.02 1.82
C MET A 62 1.37 2.55 1.93
N LYS A 63 0.64 1.65 1.25
CA LYS A 63 0.96 0.22 1.23
C LYS A 63 2.38 -0.06 0.73
N GLU A 64 2.81 0.63 -0.33
CA GLU A 64 4.18 0.51 -0.86
C GLU A 64 5.23 0.95 0.17
N VAL A 65 5.04 2.10 0.81
CA VAL A 65 5.96 2.61 1.85
C VAL A 65 6.04 1.65 3.03
N TYR A 66 4.89 1.14 3.52
CA TYR A 66 4.87 0.16 4.61
C TYR A 66 5.50 -1.17 4.21
N ALA A 67 5.33 -1.62 2.97
CA ALA A 67 5.98 -2.83 2.48
C ALA A 67 7.51 -2.68 2.43
N VAL A 68 8.02 -1.52 1.99
CA VAL A 68 9.47 -1.24 2.03
C VAL A 68 9.98 -1.15 3.46
N LEU A 69 9.23 -0.51 4.36
CA LEU A 69 9.59 -0.42 5.77
C LEU A 69 9.67 -1.79 6.43
N ASP A 70 8.68 -2.65 6.19
CA ASP A 70 8.65 -4.03 6.67
C ASP A 70 9.88 -4.82 6.22
N LYS A 71 10.22 -4.74 4.92
CA LYS A 71 11.45 -5.34 4.36
C LYS A 71 12.71 -4.82 5.04
N HIS A 72 12.83 -3.50 5.24
CA HIS A 72 13.99 -2.90 5.89
C HIS A 72 14.14 -3.33 7.36
N ILE A 73 13.04 -3.45 8.10
CA ILE A 73 13.05 -3.93 9.48
C ILE A 73 13.53 -5.38 9.54
N ARG A 74 12.99 -6.24 8.68
CA ARG A 74 13.41 -7.65 8.58
C ARG A 74 14.88 -7.78 8.20
N TYR A 75 15.33 -7.04 7.19
CA TYR A 75 16.73 -6.97 6.79
C TYR A 75 17.64 -6.54 7.94
N GLY A 76 17.26 -5.48 8.67
CA GLY A 76 18.03 -4.97 9.81
C GLY A 76 18.20 -6.00 10.92
N ALA A 77 17.12 -6.72 11.27
CA ALA A 77 17.17 -7.79 12.26
C ALA A 77 18.08 -8.95 11.80
N THR A 78 17.92 -9.40 10.56
CA THR A 78 18.73 -10.47 9.96
C THR A 78 20.21 -10.09 9.90
N LYS A 79 20.53 -8.84 9.53
CA LYS A 79 21.89 -8.31 9.51
C LYS A 79 22.53 -8.30 10.90
N VAL A 80 21.78 -7.90 11.94
CA VAL A 80 22.28 -7.94 13.32
C VAL A 80 22.54 -9.37 13.77
N PHE A 81 21.65 -10.30 13.44
CA PHE A 81 21.82 -11.71 13.76
C PHE A 81 23.10 -12.30 13.13
N PHE A 82 23.25 -12.22 11.80
CA PHE A 82 24.43 -12.72 11.10
C PHE A 82 25.72 -11.96 11.43
N GLY A 83 25.60 -10.69 11.82
CA GLY A 83 26.74 -9.86 12.24
C GLY A 83 27.18 -10.09 13.69
N THR A 84 26.36 -10.76 14.52
CA THR A 84 26.67 -10.97 15.93
C THR A 84 27.75 -12.04 16.07
N LYS A 85 28.94 -11.61 16.48
CA LYS A 85 30.06 -12.50 16.82
C LYS A 85 30.22 -12.60 18.34
N MET A 86 30.69 -13.75 18.81
CA MET A 86 31.12 -13.91 20.18
C MET A 86 32.40 -13.12 20.41
N VAL A 87 32.47 -12.38 21.53
CA VAL A 87 33.67 -11.62 21.90
C VAL A 87 34.70 -12.59 22.49
N GLU A 88 35.97 -12.43 22.15
CA GLU A 88 37.04 -13.27 22.70
C GLU A 88 37.08 -13.14 24.24
N GLY A 89 37.19 -14.27 24.94
CA GLY A 89 37.15 -14.32 26.41
C GLY A 89 35.76 -14.12 27.03
N SER A 90 34.70 -13.95 26.25
CA SER A 90 33.32 -13.89 26.76
C SER A 90 32.72 -15.28 27.03
N SER A 91 31.77 -15.34 27.97
CA SER A 91 31.04 -16.58 28.27
C SER A 91 30.16 -17.02 27.10
N VAL A 92 30.30 -18.28 26.69
CA VAL A 92 29.46 -18.91 25.67
C VAL A 92 27.98 -18.83 26.05
N HIS A 93 27.65 -19.03 27.34
CA HIS A 93 26.27 -18.97 27.81
C HIS A 93 25.65 -17.57 27.65
N ASN A 94 26.42 -16.51 27.91
CA ASN A 94 25.95 -15.15 27.70
C ASN A 94 25.74 -14.86 26.20
N HIS A 95 26.61 -15.41 25.35
CA HIS A 95 26.45 -15.32 23.90
C HIS A 95 25.23 -16.09 23.40
N GLU A 96 24.98 -17.29 23.92
CA GLU A 96 23.82 -18.12 23.60
C GLU A 96 22.51 -17.40 23.93
N ILE A 97 22.38 -16.83 25.13
CA ILE A 97 21.19 -16.04 25.53
C ILE A 97 20.97 -14.87 24.56
N LYS A 98 22.06 -14.18 24.17
CA LYS A 98 21.97 -13.09 23.19
C LYS A 98 21.51 -13.59 21.83
N MET A 99 22.05 -14.70 21.34
CA MET A 99 21.65 -15.30 20.07
C MET A 99 20.19 -15.76 20.09
N LEU A 100 19.75 -16.39 21.19
CA LEU A 100 18.35 -16.81 21.38
C LEU A 100 17.40 -15.61 21.30
N SER A 101 17.71 -14.51 21.99
CA SER A 101 16.90 -13.28 21.93
C SER A 101 16.83 -12.66 20.52
N LEU A 102 17.83 -12.91 19.67
CA LEU A 102 17.82 -12.47 18.28
C LEU A 102 16.99 -13.41 17.40
N VAL A 103 17.01 -14.72 17.67
CA VAL A 103 16.14 -15.70 16.99
C VAL A 103 14.67 -15.39 17.27
N GLU A 104 14.31 -15.14 18.54
CA GLU A 104 12.93 -14.76 18.91
C GLU A 104 12.46 -13.51 18.15
N LYS A 105 13.32 -12.49 18.05
CA LYS A 105 13.03 -11.28 17.26
C LYS A 105 12.85 -11.56 15.77
N LEU A 106 13.58 -12.51 15.20
CA LEU A 106 13.43 -12.90 13.80
C LEU A 106 12.11 -13.65 13.58
N GLU A 107 11.71 -14.50 14.52
CA GLU A 107 10.42 -15.20 14.49
C GLU A 107 9.25 -14.22 14.58
N ASP A 108 9.30 -13.25 15.50
CA ASP A 108 8.28 -12.20 15.66
C ASP A 108 8.10 -11.37 14.38
N LEU A 109 9.21 -11.03 13.72
CA LEU A 109 9.20 -10.28 12.46
C LEU A 109 8.85 -11.14 11.25
N LYS A 110 8.60 -12.44 11.43
CA LYS A 110 8.46 -13.43 10.35
C LYS A 110 9.60 -13.28 9.32
N ALA A 111 10.77 -12.89 9.79
CA ALA A 111 11.99 -12.78 9.00
C ALA A 111 12.67 -14.15 8.87
N GLY A 112 11.86 -15.22 8.79
CA GLY A 112 12.35 -16.58 8.72
C GLY A 112 13.23 -16.78 7.50
N LEU A 113 14.20 -17.67 7.57
CA LEU A 113 15.08 -18.01 6.44
C LEU A 113 14.36 -18.86 5.37
N ASP A 114 13.09 -18.57 5.10
CA ASP A 114 12.38 -19.18 3.98
C ASP A 114 12.84 -18.54 2.65
N ASN A 115 12.49 -19.20 1.54
CA ASN A 115 12.94 -18.83 0.20
C ASN A 115 12.48 -17.42 -0.23
N ASP A 116 11.41 -16.87 0.33
CA ASP A 116 10.91 -15.52 0.04
C ASP A 116 11.71 -14.45 0.80
N THR A 117 12.23 -14.75 1.99
CA THR A 117 13.09 -13.83 2.76
C THR A 117 14.50 -13.69 2.18
N TYR A 118 14.97 -14.67 1.39
CA TYR A 118 16.25 -14.57 0.68
C TYR A 118 16.33 -13.34 -0.23
N ILE A 119 15.19 -12.95 -0.82
CA ILE A 119 15.10 -11.77 -1.70
C ILE A 119 15.33 -10.47 -0.92
N ASP A 120 14.87 -10.39 0.33
CA ASP A 120 15.01 -9.19 1.16
C ASP A 120 16.38 -9.08 1.85
N VAL A 121 17.18 -10.16 1.86
CA VAL A 121 18.55 -10.15 2.40
C VAL A 121 19.58 -9.70 1.34
N ILE A 122 19.24 -9.83 0.05
CA ILE A 122 20.14 -9.57 -1.07
C ILE A 122 19.97 -8.18 -1.70
N LEU A 123 18.79 -7.58 -1.59
CA LEU A 123 18.46 -6.28 -2.19
C LEU A 123 18.75 -5.08 -1.27
#